data_AF-A0A1C5Q343-F1
#
_entry.id   AF-A0A1C5Q343-F1
#
_cell.length_a   1.000
_cell.length_b   1.000
_cell.length_c   1.000
_cell.angle_alpha   90.00
_cell.angle_beta   90.00
_cell.angle_gamma   90.00
#
_symmetry.space_group_name_H-M   'P 1'
#
loop_
_entity.id
_entity.type
_entity.pdbx_description
1 polymer ?
#
loop_
_entity_poly.entity_id
_entity_poly.type
_entity_poly.pdbx_seq_one_letter_code
_entity_poly.pdbx_strand_id
1 'polypeptide(L)'
;MEICVSGDALYFSEPMLKEIKEKNWKYIVTYKEGRAQSVAEYYNMEHAYSYHENAVKGHFILLTIAHIIMQLMEMHERNIGIFETIHKISQRIKEALRTQPLSASDVLDISTSFHLSRISL
;
A
#
# COMPACT_ATOMS: atom_id res chain seq x y z
N MET A 1 -7.39 -13.16 12.14
CA MET A 1 -7.79 -11.87 11.51
C MET A 1 -8.96 -12.17 10.60
N GLU A 2 -10.14 -11.61 10.89
CA GLU A 2 -11.31 -11.78 10.02
C GLU A 2 -11.31 -10.67 8.97
N ILE A 3 -11.19 -11.04 7.70
CA ILE A 3 -11.24 -10.10 6.57
C ILE A 3 -12.53 -10.35 5.79
N CYS A 4 -13.15 -9.26 5.31
CA CYS A 4 -14.21 -9.31 4.33
C CYS A 4 -13.71 -8.75 2.99
N VAL A 5 -13.69 -9.56 1.94
CA VAL A 5 -13.28 -9.15 0.59
C VAL A 5 -14.49 -8.59 -0.15
N SER A 6 -14.39 -7.39 -0.70
CA SER A 6 -15.45 -6.76 -1.50
C SER A 6 -14.95 -6.46 -2.90
N GLY A 7 -15.72 -6.80 -3.94
CA GLY A 7 -15.33 -6.49 -5.32
C GLY A 7 -16.39 -6.81 -6.37
N ASP A 8 -16.14 -6.34 -7.60
CA ASP A 8 -16.98 -6.65 -8.75
C ASP A 8 -16.73 -8.09 -9.24
N ALA A 9 -17.81 -8.81 -9.56
CA ALA A 9 -17.77 -10.20 -10.00
C ALA A 9 -16.89 -10.43 -11.23
N LEU A 10 -16.65 -9.41 -12.05
CA LEU A 10 -15.73 -9.48 -13.18
C LEU A 10 -14.30 -9.85 -12.76
N TYR A 11 -13.90 -9.51 -11.54
CA TYR A 11 -12.56 -9.76 -11.02
C TYR A 11 -12.46 -10.99 -10.12
N PHE A 12 -13.59 -11.64 -9.82
CA PHE A 12 -13.60 -12.86 -9.01
C PHE A 12 -13.22 -14.06 -9.88
N SER A 13 -12.14 -14.74 -9.48
CA SER A 13 -11.63 -15.95 -10.13
C SER A 13 -11.60 -17.13 -9.15
N GLU A 14 -11.60 -18.35 -9.67
CA GLU A 14 -11.50 -19.58 -8.86
C GLU A 14 -10.32 -19.57 -7.86
N PRO A 15 -9.08 -19.19 -8.26
CA PRO A 15 -7.96 -19.12 -7.33
C PRO A 15 -8.20 -18.16 -6.16
N MET A 16 -8.80 -17.00 -6.43
CA MET A 16 -9.12 -16.02 -5.40
C MET A 16 -10.15 -16.56 -4.41
N LEU A 17 -11.23 -17.18 -4.91
CA LEU A 17 -12.26 -17.78 -4.07
C LEU A 17 -11.71 -18.92 -3.20
N LYS A 18 -10.79 -19.72 -3.74
CA LYS A 18 -10.12 -20.78 -2.99
C LYS A 18 -9.33 -20.22 -1.81
N GLU A 19 -8.52 -19.18 -2.03
CA GLU A 19 -7.75 -18.53 -0.96
C GLU A 19 -8.67 -17.95 0.13
N ILE A 20 -9.73 -17.23 -0.27
CA ILE A 20 -10.72 -16.66 0.66
C ILE A 20 -11.35 -17.74 1.54
N LYS A 21 -11.74 -18.87 0.94
CA LYS A 21 -12.34 -20.01 1.66
C LYS A 21 -11.35 -20.70 2.59
N GLU A 22 -10.11 -20.92 2.15
CA GLU A 22 -9.05 -21.52 2.98
C GLU A 22 -8.71 -20.67 4.22
N LYS A 23 -8.78 -19.33 4.09
CA LYS A 23 -8.58 -18.40 5.23
C LYS A 23 -9.83 -18.16 6.07
N ASN A 24 -10.97 -18.76 5.70
CA ASN A 24 -12.28 -18.55 6.31
C ASN A 24 -12.71 -17.06 6.32
N TRP A 25 -12.38 -16.34 5.24
CA TRP A 25 -12.74 -14.94 5.05
C TRP A 25 -14.14 -14.81 4.44
N LYS A 26 -14.83 -13.73 4.81
CA LYS A 26 -16.13 -13.39 4.22
C LYS A 26 -15.92 -12.63 2.92
N TYR A 27 -16.91 -12.63 2.03
CA TYR A 27 -16.85 -11.80 0.84
C TYR A 27 -18.22 -11.25 0.43
N ILE A 28 -18.20 -10.09 -0.21
CA ILE A 28 -19.33 -9.42 -0.84
C ILE A 28 -18.96 -9.21 -2.30
N VAL A 29 -19.81 -9.68 -3.20
CA VAL A 29 -19.58 -9.57 -4.65
C VAL A 29 -20.72 -8.79 -5.27
N THR A 30 -20.40 -7.78 -6.08
CA THR A 30 -21.38 -7.06 -6.89
C THR A 30 -21.30 -7.54 -8.33
N TYR A 31 -22.41 -7.94 -8.96
CA TYR A 31 -22.45 -8.31 -10.38
C TYR A 31 -23.58 -7.58 -11.10
N LYS A 32 -23.33 -7.06 -12.30
CA LYS A 32 -24.37 -6.40 -13.09
C LYS A 32 -25.37 -7.44 -13.60
N GLU A 33 -26.65 -7.17 -13.38
CA GLU A 33 -27.75 -7.99 -13.91
C GLU A 33 -27.61 -8.19 -15.43
N GLY A 34 -27.78 -9.43 -15.90
CA GLY A 34 -27.56 -9.83 -17.29
C GLY A 34 -26.10 -10.09 -17.69
N ARG A 35 -25.11 -9.88 -16.80
CA ARG A 35 -23.71 -10.26 -17.00
C ARG A 35 -23.27 -11.27 -15.93
N ALA A 36 -22.50 -12.27 -16.33
CA ALA A 36 -21.95 -13.31 -15.44
C ALA A 36 -23.00 -14.07 -14.60
N GLN A 37 -24.25 -14.15 -15.07
CA GLN A 37 -25.35 -14.82 -14.37
C GLN A 37 -25.06 -16.30 -14.10
N SER A 38 -24.47 -17.01 -15.06
CA SER A 38 -24.06 -18.42 -14.87
C SER A 38 -23.04 -18.61 -13.74
N VAL A 39 -22.17 -17.62 -13.50
CA VAL A 39 -21.20 -17.63 -12.40
C VAL A 39 -21.91 -17.37 -11.08
N ALA A 40 -22.81 -16.39 -11.05
CA ALA A 40 -23.62 -16.10 -9.86
C ALA A 40 -24.47 -17.32 -9.44
N GLU A 41 -25.10 -18.00 -10.41
CA GLU A 41 -25.86 -19.24 -10.18
C GLU A 41 -24.96 -20.39 -9.70
N TYR A 42 -23.82 -20.62 -10.36
CA TYR A 42 -22.88 -21.69 -9.99
C TYR A 42 -22.33 -21.54 -8.57
N TYR A 43 -22.04 -20.31 -8.15
CA TYR A 43 -21.49 -20.01 -6.82
C TYR A 43 -22.56 -19.62 -5.79
N ASN A 44 -23.85 -19.69 -6.16
CA ASN A 44 -24.99 -19.28 -5.33
C ASN A 44 -24.80 -17.88 -4.71
N MET A 45 -24.32 -16.93 -5.53
CA MET A 45 -24.09 -15.55 -5.14
C MET A 45 -25.43 -14.81 -5.07
N GLU A 46 -25.73 -14.19 -3.92
CA GLU A 46 -26.91 -13.33 -3.78
C GLU A 46 -26.66 -11.96 -4.46
N HIS A 47 -27.66 -11.42 -5.15
CA HIS A 47 -27.57 -10.15 -5.88
C HIS A 47 -27.33 -8.96 -4.93
N ALA A 48 -26.10 -8.44 -4.90
CA ALA A 48 -25.72 -7.32 -4.04
C ALA A 48 -25.81 -5.93 -4.70
N TYR A 49 -26.38 -5.80 -5.92
CA TYR A 49 -26.65 -4.47 -6.44
C TYR A 49 -27.82 -3.85 -5.69
N SER A 50 -27.48 -2.97 -4.78
CA SER A 50 -28.44 -2.02 -4.22
C SER A 50 -28.86 -1.04 -5.30
N TYR A 51 -30.14 -1.02 -5.66
CA TYR A 51 -30.70 0.05 -6.50
C TYR A 51 -30.86 1.37 -5.72
N HIS A 52 -30.59 1.37 -4.42
CA HIS A 52 -30.56 2.58 -3.60
C HIS A 52 -29.25 3.34 -3.79
N GLU A 53 -29.36 4.54 -4.35
CA GLU A 53 -28.25 5.44 -4.70
C GLU A 53 -27.28 5.68 -3.52
N ASN A 54 -27.80 5.88 -2.32
CA ASN A 54 -26.98 6.13 -1.13
C ASN A 54 -26.12 4.93 -0.74
N ALA A 55 -26.65 3.71 -0.88
CA ALA A 55 -25.88 2.49 -0.59
C ALA A 55 -24.77 2.27 -1.63
N VAL A 56 -25.04 2.56 -2.91
CA VAL A 56 -24.03 2.51 -3.97
C VAL A 56 -22.92 3.53 -3.73
N LYS A 57 -23.28 4.78 -3.38
CA LYS A 57 -22.30 5.81 -2.97
C LYS A 57 -21.46 5.35 -1.79
N GLY A 58 -22.08 4.77 -0.76
CA GLY A 58 -21.39 4.20 0.40
C GLY A 58 -20.39 3.10 0.02
N HIS A 59 -20.79 2.19 -0.88
CA HIS A 59 -19.92 1.13 -1.38
C HIS A 59 -18.66 1.69 -2.08
N PHE A 60 -18.82 2.66 -2.97
CA PHE A 60 -17.67 3.25 -3.67
C PHE A 60 -16.73 4.00 -2.73
N ILE A 61 -17.25 4.72 -1.73
CA ILE A 61 -16.42 5.37 -0.71
C ILE A 61 -15.58 4.34 0.05
N LEU A 62 -16.20 3.22 0.46
CA LEU A 62 -15.49 2.13 1.15
C LEU A 62 -14.40 1.51 0.26
N LEU A 63 -14.68 1.32 -1.03
CA LEU A 63 -13.70 0.83 -2.00
C LEU A 63 -12.52 1.81 -2.14
N THR A 64 -12.80 3.12 -2.20
CA THR A 64 -11.75 4.15 -2.23
C THR A 64 -10.88 4.13 -0.98
N ILE A 65 -11.49 4.01 0.21
CA ILE A 65 -10.74 3.90 1.47
C ILE A 65 -9.83 2.66 1.45
N ALA A 66 -10.35 1.52 0.99
CA ALA A 66 -9.57 0.28 0.88
C ALA A 66 -8.38 0.45 -0.08
N HIS A 67 -8.57 1.09 -1.23
CA HIS A 67 -7.48 1.37 -2.17
C HIS A 67 -6.41 2.29 -1.57
N ILE A 68 -6.79 3.33 -0.82
CA ILE A 68 -5.83 4.22 -0.15
C ILE A 68 -5.00 3.44 0.87
N ILE A 69 -5.64 2.57 1.67
CA ILE A 69 -4.93 1.72 2.63
C ILE A 69 -3.93 0.80 1.91
N MET A 70 -4.35 0.17 0.81
CA MET A 70 -3.50 -0.72 0.01
C MET A 70 -2.29 0.04 -0.56
N GLN A 71 -2.49 1.24 -1.10
CA GLN A 71 -1.41 2.09 -1.61
C GLN A 71 -0.41 2.48 -0.52
N LEU A 72 -0.89 2.78 0.70
CA LEU A 72 -0.03 3.09 1.84
C LEU A 72 0.81 1.87 2.28
N MET A 73 0.21 0.67 2.29
CA MET A 73 0.92 -0.56 2.62
C MET A 73 1.99 -0.89 1.58
N GLU A 74 1.68 -0.83 0.29
CA GLU A 74 2.67 -1.05 -0.77
C GLU A 74 3.82 -0.04 -0.70
N MET A 75 3.50 1.23 -0.44
CA MET A 75 4.51 2.29 -0.27
C MET A 75 5.40 2.01 0.93
N HIS A 76 4.84 1.52 2.04
CA HIS A 76 5.61 1.09 3.20
C HIS A 76 6.57 -0.03 2.81
N GLU A 77 6.07 -1.13 2.25
CA GLU A 77 6.89 -2.28 1.87
C GLU A 77 8.03 -1.92 0.92
N ARG A 78 7.76 -1.09 -0.09
CA ARG A 78 8.79 -0.61 -1.05
C ARG A 78 9.89 0.22 -0.37
N ASN A 79 9.55 0.94 0.70
CA ASN A 79 10.46 1.89 1.35
C ASN A 79 11.06 1.38 2.66
N ILE A 80 10.65 0.21 3.19
CA ILE A 80 11.22 -0.36 4.43
C ILE A 80 12.75 -0.35 4.39
N GLY A 81 13.36 -0.84 3.30
CA GLY A 81 14.82 -0.88 3.15
C GLY A 81 15.48 0.51 3.11
N ILE A 82 14.80 1.51 2.57
CA ILE A 82 15.27 2.91 2.56
C ILE A 82 15.26 3.47 3.99
N PHE A 83 14.18 3.26 4.73
CA PHE A 83 14.11 3.71 6.13
C PHE A 83 15.15 3.04 7.02
N GLU A 84 15.38 1.73 6.85
CA GLU A 84 16.46 1.03 7.55
C GLU A 84 17.84 1.60 7.20
N THR A 85 18.08 1.90 5.93
CA THR A 85 19.35 2.49 5.46
C THR A 85 19.56 3.87 6.06
N ILE A 86 18.55 4.74 6.01
CA ILE A 86 18.58 6.07 6.64
C ILE A 86 18.85 5.94 8.14
N HIS A 87 18.18 5.01 8.82
CA HIS A 87 18.40 4.77 10.25
C HIS A 87 19.84 4.35 10.55
N LYS A 88 20.40 3.41 9.77
CA LYS A 88 21.79 2.95 9.92
C LYS A 88 22.80 4.08 9.70
N ILE A 89 22.60 4.91 8.66
CA ILE A 89 23.45 6.08 8.40
C ILE A 89 23.38 7.07 9.56
N SER A 90 22.17 7.36 10.05
CA SER A 90 21.98 8.27 11.19
C SER A 90 22.71 7.80 12.45
N GLN A 91 22.66 6.50 12.77
CA GLN A 91 23.41 5.95 13.90
C GLN A 91 24.93 6.08 13.71
N ARG A 92 25.45 5.85 12.51
CA ARG A 92 26.88 6.00 12.20
C ARG A 92 27.33 7.44 12.37
N ILE A 93 26.57 8.40 11.85
CA ILE A 93 26.86 9.84 12.00
C ILE A 93 26.84 10.22 13.48
N LYS A 94 25.81 9.77 14.22
CA LYS A 94 25.68 10.04 15.65
C LYS A 94 26.87 9.52 16.45
N GLU A 95 27.33 8.30 16.17
CA GLU A 95 28.47 7.73 16.88
C GLU A 95 29.77 8.44 16.49
N ALA A 96 29.98 8.76 15.21
CA ALA A 96 31.14 9.54 14.78
C ALA A 96 31.23 10.89 15.51
N LEU A 97 30.11 11.62 15.63
CA LEU A 97 30.05 12.87 16.40
C LEU A 97 30.38 12.67 17.89
N ARG A 98 30.09 11.50 18.44
CA ARG A 98 30.33 11.19 19.86
C ARG A 98 31.76 10.77 20.15
N THR A 99 32.41 10.09 19.20
CA THR A 99 33.69 9.42 19.44
C THR A 99 34.88 10.02 18.71
N GLN A 100 34.66 10.77 17.62
CA GLN A 100 35.75 11.30 16.80
C GLN A 100 35.92 12.81 17.05
N PRO A 101 37.08 13.25 17.59
CA PRO A 101 37.42 14.66 17.62
C PRO A 101 37.71 15.15 16.20
N LEU A 102 37.30 16.38 15.89
CA LEU A 102 37.62 17.05 14.62
C LEU A 102 39.14 17.18 14.48
N SER A 103 39.69 16.73 13.36
CA SER A 103 41.10 16.96 13.04
C SER A 103 41.31 18.38 12.52
N ALA A 104 42.56 18.86 12.58
CA ALA A 104 42.90 20.17 12.06
C ALA A 104 42.63 20.30 10.55
N SER A 105 42.76 19.20 9.79
CA SER A 105 42.37 19.15 8.36
C SER A 105 40.87 19.27 8.17
N ASP A 106 40.06 18.60 9.00
CA ASP A 106 38.58 18.71 8.89
C ASP A 106 38.12 20.14 9.14
N VAL A 107 38.75 20.86 10.08
CA VAL A 107 38.44 22.27 10.36
C VAL A 107 38.81 23.16 9.18
N LEU A 108 39.95 22.88 8.53
CA LEU A 108 40.38 23.61 7.35
C LEU A 108 39.40 23.40 6.19
N ASP A 109 38.99 22.15 5.96
CA ASP A 109 38.04 21.76 4.91
C ASP A 109 36.65 22.39 5.13
N ILE A 110 36.19 22.46 6.39
CA ILE A 110 34.93 23.15 6.76
C ILE A 110 35.06 24.67 6.54
N SER A 111 36.24 25.24 6.77
CA SER A 111 36.48 26.68 6.62
C SER A 111 36.56 27.13 5.15
N THR A 112 36.83 26.20 4.23
CA THR A 112 36.80 26.47 2.79
C THR A 112 35.36 26.62 2.27
N SER A 113 35.10 27.74 1.60
CA SER A 113 33.78 28.05 1.03
C SER A 113 33.37 26.99 -0.01
N PHE A 114 32.20 26.38 0.19
CA PHE A 114 31.59 25.48 -0.78
C PHE A 114 31.13 26.26 -2.02
N HIS A 115 31.84 26.10 -3.14
CA HIS A 115 31.30 26.48 -4.43
C HIS A 115 30.39 25.36 -4.95
N LEU A 116 29.07 25.53 -4.79
CA LEU A 116 28.11 24.72 -5.51
C LEU A 116 28.22 25.06 -7.01
N SER A 117 28.90 24.21 -7.77
CA SER A 117 28.78 24.24 -9.22
C SER A 117 27.34 23.87 -9.56
N ARG A 118 26.68 24.71 -10.37
CA ARG A 118 25.35 24.39 -10.90
C ARG A 118 25.46 23.07 -11.64
N ILE A 119 24.71 22.06 -11.19
CA ILE A 119 24.45 20.86 -11.97
C ILE A 119 23.63 21.32 -13.17
N SER A 120 24.22 21.31 -14.36
CA SER A 120 23.51 21.50 -15.62
C SER A 120 22.63 20.27 -15.83
N LEU A 121 21.31 20.45 -15.67
CA LEU A 121 20.28 19.52 -16.14
C LEU A 121 20.17 19.58 -17.67
#